data_AF-A0A820WMY4-F1
#
_entry.id   AF-A0A820WMY4-F1
#
_cell.length_a   1.000
_cell.length_b   1.000
_cell.length_c   1.000
_cell.angle_alpha   90.00
_cell.angle_beta   90.00
_cell.angle_gamma   90.00
#
_symmetry.space_group_name_H-M   'P 1'
#
loop_
_entity.id
_entity.type
_entity.pdbx_description
1 polymer ?
#
loop_
_entity_poly.entity_id
_entity_poly.type
_entity_poly.pdbx_seq_one_letter_code
_entity_poly.pdbx_strand_id
1 'polypeptide(L)'
;MENRQYEISTSFRNIKASHTNFADARCMDANLSMSIFSHVNAKNAVFSNADFINTNITDSQLRSILSIRDARLPNGTLGHDPSLIKNGQAD
;
A
#
# COMPACT_ATOMS: atom_id res chain seq x y z
N MET A 1 22.95 -3.56 17.06
CA MET A 1 22.05 -2.48 16.63
C MET A 1 20.70 -3.15 16.37
N GLU A 2 19.70 -2.92 17.22
CA GLU A 2 18.37 -3.49 17.03
C GLU A 2 17.73 -2.88 15.79
N ASN A 3 17.53 -3.71 14.76
CA ASN A 3 16.67 -3.39 13.63
C ASN A 3 15.23 -3.35 14.16
N ARG A 4 14.79 -2.20 14.68
CA ARG A 4 13.39 -1.98 15.04
C ARG A 4 12.58 -1.96 13.75
N GLN A 5 12.06 -3.12 13.37
CA GLN A 5 11.05 -3.23 12.33
C GLN A 5 9.75 -2.71 12.94
N TYR A 6 9.37 -1.49 12.60
CA TYR A 6 8.08 -0.93 13.00
C TYR A 6 7.00 -1.58 12.14
N GLU A 7 6.32 -2.57 12.71
CA GLU A 7 5.09 -3.09 12.13
C GLU A 7 3.94 -2.14 12.48
N ILE A 8 3.35 -1.55 11.45
CA ILE A 8 2.24 -0.63 11.57
C ILE A 8 0.94 -1.39 11.29
N SER A 9 0.48 -2.14 12.27
CA SER A 9 -0.90 -2.66 12.33
C SER A 9 -1.80 -1.56 12.87
N THR A 10 -2.08 -0.55 12.04
CA THR A 10 -2.85 0.64 12.45
C THR A 10 -3.90 1.02 11.42
N SER A 11 -4.99 1.59 11.90
CA SER A 11 -6.03 2.19 11.09
C SER A 11 -5.68 3.64 10.76
N PHE A 12 -5.39 3.93 9.49
CA PHE A 12 -5.26 5.27 8.93
C PHE A 12 -6.36 5.52 7.91
N ARG A 13 -7.60 5.16 8.24
CA ARG A 13 -8.74 5.39 7.36
C ARG A 13 -8.96 6.88 7.13
N ASN A 14 -9.21 7.27 5.88
CA ASN A 14 -9.59 8.64 5.49
C ASN A 14 -8.55 9.73 5.84
N ILE A 15 -7.25 9.41 5.70
CA ILE A 15 -6.17 10.38 5.91
C ILE A 15 -5.69 11.01 4.61
N LYS A 16 -5.05 12.18 4.72
CA LYS A 16 -4.26 12.76 3.63
C LYS A 16 -2.81 12.35 3.81
N ALA A 17 -2.38 11.30 3.09
CA ALA A 17 -1.00 10.81 3.08
C ALA A 17 -0.19 11.35 1.90
N SER A 18 -0.68 12.36 1.18
CA SER A 18 0.00 12.91 0.01
C SER A 18 1.45 13.31 0.33
N HIS A 19 2.38 12.96 -0.56
CA HIS A 19 3.83 13.20 -0.40
C HIS A 19 4.50 12.53 0.80
N THR A 20 3.82 11.60 1.49
CA THR A 20 4.41 10.87 2.62
C THR A 20 5.42 9.83 2.13
N ASN A 21 6.50 9.67 2.91
CA ASN A 21 7.52 8.65 2.65
C ASN A 21 7.24 7.39 3.50
N PHE A 22 6.82 6.32 2.82
CA PHE A 22 6.68 4.96 3.37
C PHE A 22 7.80 4.03 2.90
N ALA A 23 8.93 4.56 2.41
CA ALA A 23 10.03 3.70 1.97
C ALA A 23 10.49 2.75 3.09
N ASP A 24 10.65 1.48 2.74
CA ASP A 24 11.02 0.38 3.65
C ASP A 24 10.05 0.17 4.85
N ALA A 25 8.86 0.78 4.83
CA ALA A 25 7.87 0.63 5.89
C ALA A 25 7.18 -0.75 5.86
N ARG A 26 6.78 -1.24 7.03
CA ARG A 26 5.98 -2.46 7.18
C ARG A 26 4.60 -2.11 7.69
N CYS A 27 3.66 -1.98 6.76
CA CYS A 27 2.27 -1.62 7.01
C CYS A 27 1.36 -2.83 6.78
N MET A 28 1.77 -3.99 7.30
CA MET A 28 0.97 -5.21 7.25
C MET A 28 -0.34 -5.02 8.00
N ASP A 29 -1.43 -5.55 7.45
CA ASP A 29 -2.78 -5.46 8.03
C ASP A 29 -3.31 -4.02 8.23
N ALA A 30 -2.66 -3.02 7.62
CA ALA A 30 -3.05 -1.62 7.76
C ALA A 30 -4.38 -1.32 7.06
N ASN A 31 -5.27 -0.59 7.73
CA ASN A 31 -6.47 -0.06 7.08
C ASN A 31 -6.17 1.34 6.53
N LEU A 32 -5.99 1.43 5.21
CA LEU A 32 -5.70 2.66 4.48
C LEU A 32 -6.90 3.10 3.63
N SER A 33 -8.06 2.49 3.83
CA SER A 33 -9.23 2.75 3.01
C SER A 33 -9.61 4.24 3.03
N MET A 34 -10.09 4.74 1.89
CA MET A 34 -10.51 6.14 1.70
C MET A 34 -9.40 7.20 1.85
N SER A 35 -8.13 6.80 1.95
CA SER A 35 -7.01 7.72 2.11
C SER A 35 -6.47 8.26 0.78
N ILE A 36 -5.91 9.48 0.82
CA ILE A 36 -5.27 10.13 -0.32
C ILE A 36 -3.78 9.78 -0.33
N PHE A 37 -3.35 9.03 -1.34
CA PHE A 37 -2.01 8.47 -1.59
C PHE A 37 -1.26 9.14 -2.76
N SER A 38 -1.67 10.34 -3.18
CA SER A 38 -0.99 11.09 -4.25
C SER A 38 0.49 11.34 -3.94
N HIS A 39 1.39 10.99 -4.86
CA HIS A 39 2.83 11.25 -4.74
C HIS A 39 3.53 10.60 -3.54
N VAL A 40 2.96 9.55 -2.97
CA VAL A 40 3.60 8.75 -1.92
C VAL A 40 4.82 8.00 -2.48
N ASN A 41 5.91 7.97 -1.71
CA ASN A 41 7.01 7.03 -1.91
C ASN A 41 6.77 5.76 -1.10
N ALA A 42 6.54 4.63 -1.76
CA ALA A 42 6.30 3.33 -1.12
C ALA A 42 7.35 2.28 -1.55
N LYS A 43 8.52 2.74 -2.02
CA LYS A 43 9.59 1.85 -2.46
C LYS A 43 9.98 0.89 -1.35
N ASN A 44 10.11 -0.39 -1.68
CA ASN A 44 10.45 -1.46 -0.74
C ASN A 44 9.47 -1.70 0.42
N ALA A 45 8.31 -1.03 0.44
CA ALA A 45 7.35 -1.16 1.52
C ALA A 45 6.61 -2.50 1.46
N VAL A 46 6.15 -2.98 2.61
CA VAL A 46 5.32 -4.19 2.73
C VAL A 46 3.92 -3.79 3.21
N PHE A 47 2.92 -4.03 2.36
CA PHE A 47 1.51 -3.77 2.64
C PHE A 47 0.66 -5.05 2.54
N SER A 48 1.23 -6.20 2.92
CA SER A 48 0.48 -7.46 2.91
C SER A 48 -0.77 -7.37 3.80
N ASN A 49 -1.89 -7.91 3.33
CA ASN A 49 -3.23 -7.82 3.97
C ASN A 49 -3.78 -6.40 4.17
N ALA A 50 -3.16 -5.35 3.62
CA ALA A 50 -3.63 -3.99 3.80
C ALA A 50 -4.92 -3.71 2.99
N ASP A 51 -5.68 -2.70 3.40
CA ASP A 51 -6.89 -2.26 2.70
C ASP A 51 -6.69 -0.90 2.02
N PHE A 52 -6.63 -0.88 0.69
CA PHE A 52 -6.52 0.31 -0.16
C PHE A 52 -7.83 0.71 -0.84
N ILE A 53 -8.97 0.16 -0.43
CA ILE A 53 -10.27 0.47 -1.05
C ILE A 53 -10.53 1.97 -1.02
N ASN A 54 -10.98 2.51 -2.16
CA ASN A 54 -11.26 3.94 -2.33
C ASN A 54 -10.05 4.86 -2.08
N THR A 55 -8.81 4.36 -2.16
CA THR A 55 -7.62 5.22 -2.24
C THR A 55 -7.38 5.65 -3.69
N ASN A 56 -6.59 6.71 -3.87
CA ASN A 56 -6.16 7.17 -5.19
C ASN A 56 -4.73 6.73 -5.55
N ILE A 57 -4.24 5.64 -4.95
CA ILE A 57 -2.94 5.08 -5.29
C ILE A 57 -2.97 4.60 -6.75
N THR A 58 -1.92 4.96 -7.52
CA THR A 58 -1.84 4.63 -8.95
C THR A 58 -1.16 3.28 -9.19
N ASP A 59 -1.39 2.67 -10.35
CA ASP A 59 -0.68 1.45 -10.78
C ASP A 59 0.84 1.61 -10.69
N SER A 60 1.38 2.77 -11.09
CA SER A 60 2.82 3.03 -11.02
C SER A 60 3.34 3.04 -9.59
N GLN A 61 2.55 3.55 -8.63
CA GLN A 61 2.93 3.52 -7.21
C GLN A 61 2.80 2.12 -6.64
N LEU A 62 1.73 1.38 -6.97
CA LEU A 62 1.55 -0.02 -6.56
C LEU A 62 2.73 -0.88 -7.04
N ARG A 63 3.14 -0.75 -8.30
CA ARG A 63 4.31 -1.46 -8.87
C ARG A 63 5.64 -1.17 -8.17
N SER A 64 5.74 -0.07 -7.42
CA SER A 64 6.95 0.28 -6.68
C SER A 64 7.05 -0.38 -5.29
N ILE A 65 5.93 -0.93 -4.81
CA ILE A 65 5.83 -1.61 -3.52
C ILE A 65 6.52 -2.98 -3.60
N LEU A 66 7.13 -3.42 -2.51
CA LEU A 66 7.76 -4.75 -2.45
C LEU A 66 6.75 -5.88 -2.38
N SER A 67 5.72 -5.72 -1.55
CA SER A 67 4.67 -6.73 -1.37
C SER A 67 3.30 -6.09 -1.12
N ILE A 68 2.31 -6.55 -1.87
CA ILE A 68 0.87 -6.25 -1.71
C ILE A 68 0.06 -7.54 -1.56
N ARG A 69 0.70 -8.66 -1.19
CA ARG A 69 0.04 -9.97 -1.10
C ARG A 69 -1.19 -9.88 -0.19
N ASP A 70 -2.32 -10.35 -0.71
CA ASP A 70 -3.62 -10.36 -0.04
C ASP A 70 -4.17 -8.97 0.33
N ALA A 71 -3.55 -7.89 -0.15
CA ALA A 71 -4.06 -6.54 0.04
C ALA A 71 -5.30 -6.31 -0.82
N ARG A 72 -6.31 -5.63 -0.29
CA ARG A 72 -7.47 -5.18 -1.08
C ARG A 72 -7.09 -3.92 -1.85
N LEU A 73 -7.07 -4.00 -3.17
CA LEU A 73 -6.72 -2.88 -4.05
C LEU A 73 -7.89 -1.90 -4.23
N PRO A 74 -7.64 -0.68 -4.77
CA PRO A 74 -8.69 0.33 -4.92
C PRO A 74 -9.93 -0.12 -5.69
N ASN A 75 -9.75 -1.03 -6.64
CA ASN A 75 -10.80 -1.61 -7.48
C ASN A 75 -11.56 -2.78 -6.81
N GLY A 76 -11.16 -3.22 -5.61
CA GLY A 76 -11.75 -4.36 -4.92
C GLY A 76 -11.05 -5.71 -5.09
N THR A 77 -10.08 -5.84 -5.99
CA THR A 77 -9.35 -7.11 -6.20
C THR A 77 -8.29 -7.33 -5.14
N LEU A 78 -7.87 -8.59 -4.95
CA LEU A 78 -6.73 -8.91 -4.09
C LEU A 78 -5.42 -8.74 -4.86
N GLY A 79 -4.46 -8.05 -4.24
CA GLY A 79 -3.10 -7.95 -4.74
C GLY A 79 -2.33 -9.25 -4.50
N HIS A 80 -1.40 -9.58 -5.40
CA HIS A 80 -0.48 -10.70 -5.24
C HIS A 80 0.95 -10.27 -5.56
N ASP A 81 1.19 -9.87 -6.81
CA ASP A 81 2.47 -9.42 -7.36
C ASP A 81 2.29 -7.98 -7.89
N PRO A 82 2.99 -6.99 -7.31
CA PRO A 82 3.01 -5.62 -7.81
C PRO A 82 3.31 -5.49 -9.30
N SER A 83 4.14 -6.37 -9.87
CA SER A 83 4.54 -6.33 -11.28
C SER A 83 3.41 -6.69 -12.24
N LEU A 84 2.39 -7.39 -11.75
CA LEU A 84 1.25 -7.88 -12.54
C LEU A 84 0.05 -6.92 -12.53
N ILE A 85 0.08 -5.85 -11.71
CA ILE A 85 -0.93 -4.79 -11.76
C ILE A 85 -1.06 -4.28 -13.19
N LYS A 86 -2.23 -4.10 -13.79
CA LYS A 86 -2.43 -3.41 -15.08
C LYS A 86 -3.83 -2.79 -15.11
N ASN A 87 -3.93 -1.55 -15.57
CA ASN A 87 -5.21 -0.84 -15.72
C ASN A 87 -6.06 -0.89 -14.43
N GLY A 88 -5.42 -0.75 -13.27
CA GLY A 88 -6.08 -0.82 -11.98
C GLY A 88 -6.51 -2.21 -11.54
N GLN A 89 -6.10 -3.30 -12.20
CA GLN A 89 -6.41 -4.69 -11.84
C GLN A 89 -5.14 -5.46 -11.50
N ALA A 90 -5.22 -6.38 -10.53
CA ALA A 90 -4.21 -7.43 -10.38
C ALA A 90 -4.61 -8.60 -11.28
N ASP A 91 -3.89 -8.81 -12.37
CA ASP A 91 -4.04 -9.97 -13.27
C ASP A 91 -3.54 -11.25 -12.61
#